data_AF-A0A090Q988-F1
#
_entry.id   AF-A0A090Q988-F1
#
_cell.length_a   1.000
_cell.length_b   1.000
_cell.length_c   1.000
_cell.angle_alpha   90.00
_cell.angle_beta   90.00
_cell.angle_gamma   90.00
#
_symmetry.space_group_name_H-M   'P 1'
#
loop_
_entity.id
_entity.type
_entity.pdbx_description
1 polymer ?
#
loop_
_entity_poly.entity_id
_entity_poly.type
_entity_poly.pdbx_seq_one_letter_code
_entity_poly.pdbx_strand_id
1 'polypeptide(L)'
;MFESFSIVFTIAAFFSYINYKWLKLPTTIGLMILSLLLIIPITLSESIFPEFYKFFCDIIVNADFKTLLLDGILSFLLFAGALHVNLASLAKEKNLSSCLQH
;
A
#
# COMPACT_ATOMS: atom_id res chain seq x y z
N MET A 1 -9.78 -11.75 7.80
CA MET A 1 -9.60 -10.29 7.56
C MET A 1 -8.36 -9.76 8.27
N PHE A 2 -8.29 -9.75 9.61
CA PHE A 2 -7.11 -9.24 10.33
C PHE A 2 -5.83 -10.08 10.13
N GLU A 3 -5.95 -11.41 10.11
CA GLU A 3 -4.81 -12.33 9.91
C GLU A 3 -4.08 -12.07 8.58
N SER A 4 -4.80 -12.16 7.45
CA SER A 4 -4.23 -11.92 6.12
C SER A 4 -3.70 -10.49 5.97
N PHE A 5 -4.39 -9.50 6.54
CA PHE A 5 -3.92 -8.11 6.51
C PHE A 5 -2.60 -7.93 7.26
N SER A 6 -2.50 -8.46 8.48
CA SER A 6 -1.32 -8.33 9.31
C SER A 6 -0.10 -9.00 8.65
N ILE A 7 -0.30 -10.16 8.03
CA ILE A 7 0.76 -10.86 7.29
C ILE A 7 1.22 -10.06 6.08
N VAL A 8 0.30 -9.60 5.21
CA VAL A 8 0.66 -8.81 4.01
C VAL A 8 1.33 -7.50 4.40
N PHE A 9 0.84 -6.83 5.46
CA PHE A 9 1.43 -5.59 5.95
C PHE A 9 2.84 -5.81 6.53
N THR A 10 3.04 -6.89 7.28
CA THR A 10 4.36 -7.26 7.83
C THR A 10 5.35 -7.56 6.70
N ILE A 11 4.94 -8.29 5.67
CA ILE A 11 5.78 -8.56 4.49
C ILE A 11 6.13 -7.27 3.76
N ALA A 12 5.16 -6.38 3.55
CA ALA A 12 5.38 -5.08 2.91
C ALA A 12 6.35 -4.20 3.73
N ALA A 13 6.18 -4.15 5.05
CA ALA A 13 7.07 -3.43 5.95
C ALA A 13 8.49 -4.01 5.94
N PHE A 14 8.61 -5.34 5.91
CA PHE A 14 9.88 -6.04 5.83
C PHE A 14 10.61 -5.74 4.50
N PHE A 15 9.91 -5.78 3.36
CA PHE A 15 10.51 -5.40 2.08
C PHE A 15 10.85 -3.92 2.01
N SER A 16 10.03 -3.06 2.61
CA SER A 16 10.32 -1.63 2.73
C SER A 16 11.59 -1.38 3.54
N TYR A 17 11.78 -2.13 4.64
CA TYR A 17 13.00 -2.07 5.45
C TYR A 17 14.23 -2.57 4.68
N ILE A 18 14.12 -3.70 3.98
CA ILE A 18 15.20 -4.21 3.11
C ILE A 18 15.54 -3.18 2.02
N ASN A 19 14.52 -2.61 1.36
CA ASN A 19 14.71 -1.60 0.33
C ASN A 19 15.45 -0.37 0.87
N TYR A 20 15.07 0.10 2.07
CA TYR A 20 15.73 1.23 2.73
C TYR A 20 17.20 0.94 3.03
N LYS A 21 17.52 -0.28 3.46
CA LYS A 21 18.89 -0.64 3.88
C LYS A 21 19.83 -0.97 2.71
N TRP A 22 19.34 -1.58 1.62
CA TRP A 22 20.21 -2.08 0.53
C TRP A 22 20.10 -1.33 -0.79
N LEU A 23 18.91 -0.86 -1.18
CA LEU A 23 18.67 -0.36 -2.53
C LEU A 23 18.71 1.17 -2.63
N LYS A 24 18.38 1.93 -1.57
CA LYS A 24 18.30 3.42 -1.58
C LYS A 24 17.43 4.00 -2.72
N LEU A 25 16.63 3.17 -3.37
CA LEU A 25 15.75 3.54 -4.47
C LEU A 25 14.38 3.98 -3.94
N PRO A 26 13.61 4.77 -4.74
CA PRO A 26 12.24 5.14 -4.40
C PRO A 26 11.44 3.90 -3.98
N THR A 27 10.77 3.97 -2.83
CA THR A 27 10.13 2.84 -2.15
C THR A 27 9.22 2.02 -3.06
N THR A 28 8.49 2.65 -3.97
CA THR A 28 7.62 1.98 -4.94
C THR A 28 8.38 1.05 -5.90
N ILE A 29 9.52 1.49 -6.43
CA ILE A 29 10.32 0.72 -7.39
C ILE A 29 11.03 -0.43 -6.67
N GLY A 30 11.53 -0.17 -5.47
CA GLY A 30 12.20 -1.17 -4.64
C GLY A 30 11.30 -2.34 -4.25
N LEU A 31 10.08 -2.04 -3.77
CA LEU A 31 9.09 -3.04 -3.42
C LEU A 31 8.67 -3.92 -4.62
N MET A 32 8.57 -3.31 -5.81
CA MET A 32 8.23 -4.05 -7.04
C MET A 32 9.32 -5.07 -7.40
N ILE A 33 10.60 -4.66 -7.40
CA ILE A 33 11.73 -5.54 -7.73
C ILE A 33 11.88 -6.64 -6.68
N LEU A 34 11.80 -6.30 -5.39
CA LEU A 34 11.89 -7.28 -4.31
C LEU A 34 10.77 -8.33 -4.39
N SER A 35 9.54 -7.91 -4.69
CA SER A 35 8.41 -8.83 -4.88
C SER A 35 8.62 -9.77 -6.07
N LEU A 36 9.14 -9.26 -7.19
CA LEU A 36 9.49 -10.08 -8.35
C LEU A 36 10.57 -11.11 -8.02
N LEU A 37 11.62 -10.70 -7.30
CA LEU A 37 12.70 -11.60 -6.89
C LEU A 37 12.21 -12.65 -5.89
N LEU A 38 11.25 -12.31 -5.02
CA LEU A 38 10.68 -13.25 -4.04
C LEU A 38 9.86 -14.37 -4.68
N ILE A 39 9.23 -14.11 -5.83
CA ILE A 39 8.46 -15.12 -6.56
C ILE A 39 9.36 -16.28 -7.01
N ILE A 40 10.58 -16.00 -7.44
CA ILE A 40 11.53 -17.00 -7.95
C ILE A 40 11.81 -18.13 -6.93
N PRO A 41 12.28 -17.86 -5.69
CA PRO A 41 12.50 -18.89 -4.69
C PRO A 41 11.20 -19.54 -4.20
N ILE A 42 10.07 -18.82 -4.19
CA ILE A 42 8.77 -19.41 -3.82
C ILE A 42 8.34 -20.46 -4.83
N THR A 43 8.44 -20.18 -6.13
CA THR A 43 8.13 -21.16 -7.19
C THR A 43 9.11 -22.33 -7.17
N LEU A 44 10.40 -22.08 -6.93
CA LEU A 44 11.40 -23.15 -6.77
C LEU A 44 11.14 -24.02 -5.53
N SER A 45 10.54 -23.46 -4.49
CA SER A 45 10.19 -24.18 -3.25
C SER A 45 9.11 -25.23 -3.44
N GLU A 46 8.37 -25.23 -4.55
CA GLU A 46 7.32 -26.22 -4.82
C GLU A 46 7.87 -27.66 -4.78
N SER A 47 9.07 -27.88 -5.32
CA SER A 47 9.68 -29.21 -5.39
C SER A 47 10.35 -29.67 -4.10
N ILE A 48 10.68 -28.75 -3.18
CA ILE A 48 11.47 -29.05 -1.97
C ILE A 48 10.57 -29.04 -0.72
N PHE A 49 9.67 -28.06 -0.63
CA PHE A 49 8.74 -27.85 0.49
C PHE A 49 7.35 -27.45 -0.02
N PRO A 50 6.51 -28.41 -0.44
CA PRO A 50 5.19 -28.13 -1.00
C PRO A 50 4.22 -27.51 0.02
N GLU A 51 4.41 -27.77 1.31
CA GLU A 51 3.60 -27.19 2.38
C GLU A 51 3.83 -25.68 2.52
N PHE A 52 5.08 -25.23 2.37
CA PHE A 52 5.42 -23.81 2.35
C PHE A 52 4.78 -23.11 1.15
N TYR A 53 4.87 -23.70 -0.04
CA TYR A 53 4.22 -23.17 -1.24
C TYR A 53 2.70 -23.03 -1.06
N LYS A 54 2.04 -24.06 -0.52
CA LYS A 54 0.60 -24.02 -0.25
C LYS A 54 0.21 -22.95 0.77
N PHE A 55 0.99 -22.76 1.83
CA PHE A 55 0.75 -21.71 2.82
C PHE A 55 0.75 -20.31 2.19
N PHE A 56 1.74 -20.01 1.35
CA PHE A 56 1.78 -18.73 0.61
C PHE A 56 0.61 -18.59 -0.37
N CYS A 57 0.26 -19.67 -1.06
CA CYS A 57 -0.85 -19.68 -2.00
C CYS A 57 -2.19 -19.41 -1.28
N ASP A 58 -2.42 -20.05 -0.13
CA ASP A 58 -3.61 -19.82 0.70
C ASP A 58 -3.66 -18.37 1.21
N ILE A 59 -2.54 -17.78 1.62
CA ILE A 59 -2.51 -16.36 2.02
C ILE A 59 -2.96 -15.46 0.87
N ILE A 60 -2.47 -15.70 -0.35
CA ILE A 60 -2.79 -14.89 -1.53
C ILE A 60 -4.26 -15.06 -1.94
N VAL A 61 -4.76 -16.30 -1.98
CA VAL A 61 -6.15 -16.59 -2.35
C VAL A 61 -7.14 -16.02 -1.34
N ASN A 62 -6.80 -16.04 -0.05
CA ASN A 62 -7.64 -15.49 1.02
C ASN A 62 -7.42 -13.99 1.28
N ALA A 63 -6.54 -13.32 0.53
CA ALA A 63 -6.31 -11.89 0.67
C ALA A 63 -7.38 -11.09 -0.10
N ASP A 64 -8.28 -10.44 0.62
CA ASP A 64 -9.27 -9.53 0.05
C ASP A 64 -8.66 -8.13 -0.21
N PHE A 65 -7.86 -8.05 -1.27
CA PHE A 65 -7.25 -6.79 -1.71
C PHE A 65 -8.29 -5.75 -2.10
N LYS A 66 -9.42 -6.18 -2.67
CA LYS A 66 -10.45 -5.26 -3.15
C LYS A 66 -11.00 -4.45 -1.97
N THR A 67 -11.49 -5.11 -0.94
CA THR A 67 -12.06 -4.40 0.21
C THR A 67 -10.99 -3.63 0.99
N LEU A 68 -9.77 -4.16 1.11
CA LEU A 68 -8.67 -3.43 1.74
C LEU A 68 -8.29 -2.13 1.03
N LEU A 69 -8.10 -2.19 -0.29
CA LEU A 69 -7.63 -1.06 -1.08
C LEU A 69 -8.76 -0.11 -1.44
N LEU A 70 -9.88 -0.61 -1.98
CA LEU A 70 -10.97 0.23 -2.49
C LEU A 70 -11.83 0.78 -1.35
N ASP A 71 -12.24 -0.07 -0.41
CA ASP A 71 -13.16 0.36 0.64
C ASP A 71 -12.40 1.05 1.79
N GLY A 72 -11.22 0.53 2.14
CA GLY A 72 -10.35 1.07 3.19
C GLY A 72 -9.45 2.21 2.70
N ILE A 73 -8.30 1.86 2.12
CA ILE A 73 -7.19 2.79 1.87
C ILE A 73 -7.57 3.92 0.89
N LEU A 74 -8.34 3.64 -0.16
CA LEU A 74 -8.74 4.62 -1.17
C LEU A 74 -9.65 5.71 -0.58
N SER A 75 -10.58 5.37 0.31
CA SER A 75 -11.40 6.34 1.04
C SER A 75 -10.53 7.33 1.82
N PHE A 76 -9.50 6.83 2.52
CA PHE A 76 -8.53 7.68 3.21
C PHE A 76 -7.65 8.49 2.25
N LEU A 77 -7.25 7.93 1.10
CA LEU A 77 -6.48 8.65 0.09
C LEU A 77 -7.30 9.76 -0.59
N LEU A 78 -8.59 9.55 -0.84
CA LEU A 78 -9.49 10.58 -1.36
C LEU A 78 -9.70 11.70 -0.35
N PHE A 79 -9.83 11.36 0.93
CA PHE A 79 -9.88 12.35 1.99
C PHE A 79 -8.57 13.13 2.13
N ALA A 80 -7.42 12.45 2.16
CA ALA A 80 -6.11 13.08 2.21
C ALA A 80 -5.83 13.93 0.96
N GLY A 81 -6.26 13.48 -0.21
CA GLY A 81 -6.22 14.23 -1.47
C GLY A 81 -7.07 15.49 -1.38
N ALA A 82 -8.29 15.41 -0.84
CA ALA A 82 -9.16 16.56 -0.63
C ALA A 82 -8.59 17.56 0.41
N LEU A 83 -7.89 17.09 1.45
CA LEU A 83 -7.18 17.97 2.40
C LEU A 83 -5.92 18.61 1.79
N HIS A 84 -5.19 17.89 0.93
CA HIS A 84 -4.04 18.41 0.20
C HIS A 84 -4.46 19.41 -0.90
N VAL A 85 -5.67 19.29 -1.44
CA VAL A 85 -6.34 20.29 -2.28
C VAL A 85 -6.72 21.49 -1.41
N ASN A 86 -5.70 22.29 -1.09
CA ASN A 86 -5.74 23.71 -0.82
C ASN A 86 -6.98 24.22 -0.06
N LEU A 87 -7.24 23.67 1.13
CA LEU A 87 -8.10 24.28 2.15
C LEU A 87 -7.75 25.76 2.38
N ALA A 88 -6.48 26.13 2.17
CA ALA A 88 -5.98 27.49 2.26
C ALA A 88 -6.49 28.43 1.14
N SER A 89 -6.78 27.92 -0.06
CA SER A 89 -7.35 28.71 -1.17
C SER A 89 -8.85 28.93 -1.02
N LEU A 90 -9.58 27.94 -0.49
CA LEU A 90 -11.00 28.06 -0.15
C LEU A 90 -11.24 29.09 0.97
N ALA A 91 -10.35 29.17 1.97
CA ALA A 91 -10.42 30.20 3.00
C ALA A 91 -10.10 31.62 2.47
N LYS A 92 -9.31 31.72 1.38
CA LYS A 92 -8.95 33.00 0.76
C LYS A 92 -10.08 33.57 -0.10
N GLU A 93 -10.88 32.73 -0.76
CA GLU A 93 -12.08 33.16 -1.49
C GLU A 93 -13.24 33.59 -0.59
N LYS A 94 -13.38 33.00 0.61
CA LYS A 94 -14.41 33.41 1.59
C LYS A 94 -14.26 34.87 2.05
N ASN A 95 -13.03 35.40 2.10
CA ASN A 95 -12.77 36.80 2.46
C ASN A 95 -12.96 37.77 1.27
N LEU A 96 -12.90 37.29 0.03
CA LEU A 96 -13.17 38.11 -1.15
C LEU A 96 -14.67 38.36 -1.32
N SER A 97 -15.50 37.35 -1.01
CA SER A 97 -16.96 37.46 -1.04
C SER A 97 -17.53 38.34 0.08
N SER A 98 -16.82 38.53 1.20
CA SER A 98 -17.22 39.51 2.24
C SER A 98 -16.92 40.97 1.88
N CYS A 99 -15.98 41.23 0.96
CA CYS A 99 -15.68 42.59 0.49
C CYS A 99 -16.58 43.07 -0.66
N LEU A 100 -17.36 42.17 -1.29
CA LEU A 100 -18.31 42.51 -2.36
C LEU A 100 -19.74 42.71 -1.86
N GLN A 101 -20.01 42.43 -0.58
CA GLN A 101 -21.30 42.65 0.07
C GLN A 101 -21.37 44.02 0.79
N HIS A 102 -20.32 44.84 0.70
CA HIS A 102 -20.24 46.17 1.31
C HIS A 102 -19.97 47.25 0.27
#